data_AF-A0A6B3H922-F1
#
_entry.id   AF-A0A6B3H922-F1
#
_cell.length_a   1.000
_cell.length_b   1.000
_cell.length_c   1.000
_cell.angle_alpha   90.00
_cell.angle_beta   90.00
_cell.angle_gamma   90.00
#
_symmetry.space_group_name_H-M   'P 1'
#
loop_
_entity.id
_entity.type
_entity.pdbx_description
1 polymer ?
#
loop_
_entity_poly.entity_id
_entity_poly.type
_entity_poly.pdbx_seq_one_letter_code
_entity_poly.pdbx_strand_id
1 'polypeptide(L)'
;GMPYVWGATGPGSFDCSGLTSWAFRQAGVNLPRTSQAQASAGTRINSLSALKPGDLIIMRTDLSHVGFYAGNGQILHSPKP
;
A
#
# COMPACT_ATOMS: atom_id res chain seq x y z
N GLY A 1 -15.98 0.27 -4.68
CA GLY A 1 -14.65 0.83 -4.34
C GLY A 1 -14.77 2.32 -4.14
N MET A 2 -13.76 2.96 -3.55
CA MET A 2 -13.68 4.42 -3.45
C MET A 2 -12.93 4.98 -4.68
N PRO A 3 -13.24 6.21 -5.12
CA PRO A 3 -12.55 6.81 -6.25
C PRO A 3 -11.07 7.02 -5.93
N TYR A 4 -10.22 6.76 -6.92
CA TYR A 4 -8.83 7.16 -6.86
C TYR A 4 -8.73 8.68 -7.01
N VAL A 5 -8.01 9.32 -6.10
CA VAL A 5 -7.67 10.74 -6.21
C VAL A 5 -6.20 10.89 -5.82
N TRP A 6 -5.39 11.42 -6.73
CA TRP A 6 -3.98 11.67 -6.47
C TRP A 6 -3.81 12.55 -5.23
N GLY A 7 -2.97 12.14 -4.29
CA GLY A 7 -2.77 12.85 -3.02
C GLY A 7 -3.79 12.52 -1.93
N ALA A 8 -4.90 11.84 -2.24
CA ALA A 8 -5.94 11.57 -1.26
C ALA A 8 -5.54 10.50 -0.22
N THR A 9 -5.95 10.73 1.03
CA THR A 9 -5.58 9.94 2.21
C THR A 9 -6.79 9.49 3.04
N GLY A 10 -7.98 9.50 2.44
CA GLY A 10 -9.21 8.99 3.04
C GLY A 10 -10.03 10.00 3.85
N PRO A 11 -11.13 9.52 4.46
CA PRO A 11 -11.73 8.20 4.24
C PRO A 11 -12.62 8.13 2.99
N GLY A 12 -12.85 9.24 2.27
CA GLY A 12 -13.75 9.28 1.10
C GLY A 12 -13.10 8.95 -0.25
N SER A 13 -11.77 9.07 -0.35
CA SER A 13 -11.00 8.80 -1.57
C SER A 13 -9.54 8.52 -1.22
N PHE A 14 -8.84 7.80 -2.09
CA PHE A 14 -7.47 7.36 -1.82
C PHE A 14 -6.63 7.28 -3.09
N ASP A 15 -5.36 7.72 -3.04
CA ASP A 15 -4.35 7.14 -3.93
C ASP A 15 -3.77 5.85 -3.35
N CYS A 16 -2.87 5.21 -4.11
CA CYS A 16 -2.29 3.92 -3.73
C CYS A 16 -1.59 3.95 -2.36
N SER A 17 -0.76 4.96 -2.11
CA SER A 17 0.03 5.09 -0.88
C SER A 17 -0.75 5.75 0.26
N GLY A 18 -1.79 6.51 -0.07
CA GLY A 18 -2.76 7.07 0.86
C GLY A 18 -3.66 5.99 1.46
N LEU A 19 -4.11 5.02 0.65
CA LEU A 19 -4.84 3.84 1.14
C LEU A 19 -4.03 3.05 2.17
N THR A 20 -2.76 2.75 1.85
CA THR A 20 -1.90 1.96 2.75
C THR A 20 -1.57 2.71 4.03
N SER A 21 -1.19 3.99 3.91
CA SER A 21 -0.90 4.83 5.08
C SER A 21 -2.11 4.97 5.99
N TRP A 22 -3.30 5.16 5.43
CA TRP A 22 -4.53 5.31 6.21
C TRP A 22 -4.90 4.03 6.95
N ALA A 23 -4.81 2.87 6.28
CA ALA A 23 -5.14 1.59 6.90
C ALA A 23 -4.17 1.23 8.05
N PHE A 24 -2.86 1.43 7.87
CA PHE A 24 -1.88 1.23 8.96
C PHE A 24 -2.12 2.19 10.13
N ARG A 25 -2.51 3.45 9.86
CA ARG A 25 -2.86 4.41 10.91
C ARG A 25 -4.04 3.96 11.76
N GLN A 26 -5.04 3.27 11.18
CA GLN A 26 -6.14 2.69 11.97
C GLN A 26 -5.66 1.61 12.94
N ALA A 27 -4.56 0.92 12.60
CA ALA A 27 -3.89 -0.05 13.46
C ALA A 27 -2.83 0.58 14.39
N GLY A 28 -2.75 1.92 14.47
CA GLY A 28 -1.79 2.63 15.32
C GLY A 28 -0.35 2.67 14.79
N VAL A 29 -0.13 2.28 13.53
CA VAL A 29 1.21 2.28 12.91
C VAL A 29 1.32 3.43 11.91
N ASN A 30 2.40 4.21 12.03
CA ASN A 30 2.68 5.29 11.10
C ASN A 30 3.53 4.80 9.93
N LEU A 31 2.96 4.85 8.72
CA LEU A 31 3.69 4.66 7.48
C LEU A 31 4.02 6.01 6.81
N PRO A 32 5.15 6.10 6.09
CA PRO A 32 5.44 7.23 5.22
C PRO A 32 4.37 7.43 4.15
N ARG A 33 4.18 8.68 3.71
CA ARG A 33 3.09 9.05 2.79
C ARG A 33 3.23 8.47 1.38
N THR A 34 4.45 8.35 0.85
CA THR A 34 4.69 7.97 -0.55
C THR A 34 5.08 6.51 -0.68
N SER A 35 4.77 5.88 -1.82
CA SER A 35 5.12 4.48 -2.07
C SER A 35 6.64 4.24 -2.06
N GLN A 36 7.44 5.20 -2.57
CA GLN A 36 8.90 5.12 -2.53
C GLN A 36 9.45 5.13 -1.09
N ALA A 37 8.87 5.96 -0.22
CA ALA A 37 9.28 5.99 1.18
C ALA A 37 8.80 4.74 1.94
N GLN A 38 7.59 4.25 1.64
CA GLN A 38 7.09 2.98 2.17
C GLN A 38 7.95 1.79 1.74
N ALA A 39 8.51 1.81 0.53
CA ALA A 39 9.42 0.76 0.04
C ALA A 39 10.72 0.63 0.85
N SER A 40 11.09 1.70 1.55
CA SER A 40 12.25 1.75 2.46
C SER A 40 11.85 1.63 3.93
N ALA A 41 10.56 1.44 4.23
CA ALA A 41 10.04 1.34 5.59
C ALA A 41 9.84 -0.12 6.01
N GLY A 42 9.98 -0.37 7.31
CA GLY A 42 9.72 -1.68 7.90
C GLY A 42 10.74 -2.74 7.50
N THR A 43 10.30 -4.00 7.52
CA THR A 43 11.15 -5.18 7.26
C THR A 43 10.94 -5.67 5.85
N ARG A 44 12.03 -5.84 5.10
CA ARG A 44 11.97 -6.36 3.73
C ARG A 44 11.69 -7.87 3.72
N ILE A 45 10.67 -8.28 2.97
CA ILE A 45 10.31 -9.68 2.74
C ILE A 45 10.88 -10.10 1.38
N ASN A 46 11.81 -11.05 1.39
CA ASN A 46 12.57 -11.45 0.19
C ASN A 46 11.96 -12.64 -0.56
N SER A 47 10.88 -13.25 -0.05
CA SER A 47 10.22 -14.39 -0.68
C SER A 47 8.71 -14.19 -0.75
N LEU A 48 8.11 -14.49 -1.90
CA LEU A 48 6.65 -14.50 -2.07
C LEU A 48 5.96 -15.52 -1.17
N SER A 49 6.64 -16.63 -0.84
CA SER A 49 6.08 -17.66 0.06
C SER A 49 5.98 -17.20 1.52
N ALA A 50 6.68 -16.11 1.90
CA ALA A 50 6.64 -15.55 3.24
C ALA A 50 5.58 -14.45 3.40
N LEU A 51 4.88 -14.08 2.32
CA LEU A 51 3.86 -13.03 2.35
C LEU A 51 2.67 -13.45 3.20
N LYS A 52 2.18 -12.49 3.98
CA LYS A 52 0.99 -12.58 4.82
C LYS A 52 0.02 -11.47 4.45
N PRO A 53 -1.30 -11.71 4.56
CA PRO A 53 -2.29 -10.66 4.35
C PRO A 53 -1.96 -9.41 5.18
N GLY A 54 -1.92 -8.25 4.53
CA GLY A 54 -1.51 -6.98 5.14
C GLY A 54 -0.08 -6.54 4.82
N ASP A 55 0.77 -7.42 4.27
CA ASP A 55 2.08 -7.00 3.77
C ASP A 55 1.97 -6.05 2.59
N LEU A 56 2.89 -5.08 2.50
CA LEU A 56 2.92 -4.15 1.38
C LEU A 56 3.62 -4.75 0.17
N ILE A 57 2.97 -4.65 -0.98
CA ILE A 57 3.52 -5.00 -2.28
C ILE A 57 3.86 -3.72 -3.01
N ILE A 58 5.16 -3.41 -3.09
CA ILE A 58 5.67 -2.31 -3.91
C ILE A 58 5.76 -2.78 -5.36
N MET A 59 5.15 -2.02 -6.27
CA MET A 59 5.04 -2.35 -7.68
C MET A 59 5.69 -1.26 -8.55
N ARG A 60 5.92 -1.62 -9.82
CA ARG A 60 6.60 -0.82 -10.85
C ARG A 60 8.10 -0.63 -10.60
N THR A 61 8.84 -0.40 -11.67
CA THR A 61 10.30 -0.22 -11.63
C THR A 61 10.72 1.04 -10.88
N ASP A 62 9.89 2.08 -10.91
CA ASP A 62 10.09 3.36 -10.24
C ASP A 62 9.48 3.42 -8.82
N LEU A 63 8.95 2.29 -8.33
CA LEU A 63 8.30 2.17 -7.03
C LEU A 63 7.10 3.13 -6.84
N SER A 64 6.48 3.60 -7.92
CA SER A 64 5.39 4.58 -7.90
C SER A 64 4.02 4.00 -7.53
N HIS A 65 3.94 2.71 -7.20
CA HIS A 65 2.69 2.06 -6.86
C HIS A 65 2.82 1.09 -5.70
N VAL A 66 1.79 1.03 -4.85
CA VAL A 66 1.76 0.14 -3.68
C VAL A 66 0.35 -0.40 -3.44
N GLY A 67 0.29 -1.59 -2.87
CA GLY A 67 -0.94 -2.24 -2.42
C GLY A 67 -0.68 -3.17 -1.24
N PHE A 68 -1.76 -3.75 -0.72
CA PHE A 68 -1.72 -4.81 0.27
C PHE A 68 -1.76 -6.16 -0.41
N TYR A 69 -0.96 -7.11 0.07
CA TYR A 69 -1.23 -8.51 -0.18
C TYR A 69 -2.53 -8.90 0.53
N ALA A 70 -3.48 -9.48 -0.22
CA ALA A 70 -4.78 -9.87 0.29
C ALA A 70 -4.90 -11.39 0.52
N GLY A 71 -3.80 -12.15 0.33
CA GLY A 71 -3.82 -13.61 0.30
C GLY A 71 -4.15 -14.16 -1.09
N ASN A 72 -3.93 -15.46 -1.29
CA ASN A 72 -4.29 -16.18 -2.52
C ASN A 72 -3.75 -15.55 -3.82
N GLY A 73 -2.57 -14.93 -3.76
CA GLY A 73 -1.97 -14.25 -4.92
C GLY A 73 -2.66 -12.93 -5.31
N GLN A 74 -3.59 -12.44 -4.49
CA GLN A 74 -4.35 -11.22 -4.78
C GLN A 74 -3.72 -9.99 -4.09
N ILE A 75 -3.92 -8.84 -4.73
CA ILE A 75 -3.45 -7.54 -4.24
C ILE A 75 -4.65 -6.60 -4.13
N LEU A 76 -4.84 -5.99 -2.96
CA LEU A 76 -5.80 -4.92 -2.74
C LEU A 76 -5.07 -3.57 -2.87
N HIS A 77 -5.48 -2.74 -3.81
CA HIS A 77 -4.86 -1.44 -4.06
C HIS A 77 -5.87 -0.41 -4.59
N SER A 78 -5.47 0.87 -4.58
CA SER A 78 -6.15 1.93 -5.34
C SER A 78 -5.35 2.12 -6.65
N PRO A 79 -5.73 1.47 -7.77
CA PRO A 79 -4.82 1.26 -8.90
C PRO A 79 -4.46 2.54 -9.66
N LYS A 80 -5.44 3.39 -9.97
CA LYS A 80 -5.35 4.59 -10.82
C LYS A 80 -6.73 5.31 -10.80
N PRO A 81 -6.88 6.53 -11.34
CA PRO A 81 -8.02 6.82 -12.23
C PRO A 81 -7.95 5.96 -13.49
#